data_AF-W0VAK9-F1
#
_entry.id   AF-W0VAK9-F1
#
_cell.length_a   1.000
_cell.length_b   1.000
_cell.length_c   1.000
_cell.angle_alpha   90.00
_cell.angle_beta   90.00
_cell.angle_gamma   90.00
#
_symmetry.space_group_name_H-M   'P 1'
#
loop_
_entity.id
_entity.type
_entity.pdbx_description
1 polymer ?
#
loop_
_entity_poly.entity_id
_entity_poly.type
_entity_poly.pdbx_seq_one_letter_code
_entity_poly.pdbx_strand_id
1 'polypeptide(L)'
;MVKPTAALANAAQIEQLADGLSLLADALHGQLVRALRKRAADHGNGISQQEAQQLFDIEVGLRQQAMTLHLDAAIHAIAGLQVSQDSVLKLAEAARIKIAKLDKARDLLGIGTSLLELAGAIVGGKLDKVASTFKDVKSQLQDLQQVPPSSS
;
A
#
# COMPACT_ATOMS: atom_id res chain seq x y z
N MET A 1 11.05 28.42 -21.46
CA MET A 1 11.74 27.31 -20.77
C MET A 1 10.70 26.33 -20.28
N VAL A 2 10.58 25.17 -20.94
CA VAL A 2 9.67 24.10 -20.53
C VAL A 2 10.41 23.24 -19.49
N LYS A 3 9.89 23.16 -18.27
CA LYS A 3 10.36 22.17 -17.29
C LYS A 3 9.83 20.79 -17.70
N PRO A 4 10.65 19.73 -17.74
CA PRO A 4 10.13 18.38 -17.99
C PRO A 4 9.28 18.00 -16.78
N THR A 5 7.97 17.90 -17.00
CA THR A 5 7.00 17.58 -15.94
C THR A 5 6.81 16.07 -15.95
N ALA A 6 7.12 15.43 -14.83
CA ALA A 6 7.17 13.97 -14.71
C ALA A 6 5.77 13.34 -14.89
N ALA A 7 5.76 12.24 -15.65
CA ALA A 7 4.59 11.57 -16.18
C ALA A 7 4.61 10.08 -15.81
N LEU A 8 3.44 9.46 -15.66
CA LEU A 8 3.29 8.06 -16.03
C LEU A 8 3.34 8.04 -17.56
N ALA A 9 4.40 7.46 -18.12
CA ALA A 9 4.80 7.68 -19.51
C ALA A 9 4.22 6.65 -20.49
N ASN A 10 3.66 5.51 -20.04
CA ASN A 10 2.99 4.52 -20.90
C ASN A 10 2.20 3.45 -20.11
N ALA A 11 1.45 2.61 -20.83
CA ALA A 11 0.60 1.55 -20.26
C ALA A 11 1.36 0.54 -19.38
N ALA A 12 2.55 0.12 -19.80
CA ALA A 12 3.37 -0.85 -19.05
C ALA A 12 3.75 -0.33 -17.66
N GLN A 13 3.93 0.99 -17.55
CA GLN A 13 4.16 1.62 -16.26
C GLN A 13 2.91 1.55 -15.38
N ILE A 14 1.73 1.90 -15.88
CA ILE A 14 0.48 1.82 -15.09
C ILE A 14 0.24 0.37 -14.62
N GLU A 15 0.51 -0.60 -15.48
CA GLU A 15 0.43 -2.02 -15.18
C GLU A 15 1.37 -2.43 -14.03
N GLN A 16 2.63 -2.02 -14.04
CA GLN A 16 3.56 -2.31 -12.93
C GLN A 16 3.10 -1.73 -11.58
N LEU A 17 2.43 -0.58 -11.59
CA LEU A 17 1.87 -0.02 -10.37
C LEU A 17 0.68 -0.86 -9.87
N ALA A 18 -0.20 -1.28 -10.79
CA ALA A 18 -1.31 -2.17 -10.49
C ALA A 18 -0.82 -3.51 -9.89
N ASP A 19 0.25 -4.09 -10.45
CA ASP A 19 0.91 -5.28 -9.92
C ASP A 19 1.42 -5.04 -8.49
N GLY A 20 2.07 -3.89 -8.26
CA GLY A 20 2.55 -3.50 -6.93
C GLY A 20 1.44 -3.41 -5.88
N LEU A 21 0.28 -2.83 -6.23
CA LEU A 21 -0.88 -2.78 -5.35
C LEU A 21 -1.46 -4.16 -5.06
N SER A 22 -1.51 -5.04 -6.08
CA SER A 22 -1.95 -6.43 -5.91
C SER A 22 -1.05 -7.19 -4.95
N LEU A 23 0.28 -7.05 -5.08
CA LEU A 23 1.25 -7.67 -4.17
C LEU A 23 1.15 -7.14 -2.73
N LEU A 24 0.82 -5.86 -2.56
CA LEU A 24 0.55 -5.28 -1.23
C LEU A 24 -0.72 -5.87 -0.60
N ALA A 25 -1.80 -5.98 -1.38
CA ALA A 25 -3.04 -6.60 -0.94
C ALA A 25 -2.80 -8.06 -0.52
N ASP A 26 -2.02 -8.82 -1.29
CA ASP A 26 -1.65 -10.20 -0.94
C ASP A 26 -0.84 -10.29 0.36
N ALA A 27 0.09 -9.36 0.59
CA ALA A 27 0.86 -9.33 1.83
C ALA A 27 -0.03 -9.03 3.05
N LEU A 28 -0.97 -8.08 2.92
CA LEU A 28 -1.97 -7.76 3.96
C LEU A 28 -2.88 -8.95 4.23
N HIS A 29 -3.41 -9.58 3.18
CA HIS A 29 -4.24 -10.77 3.28
C HIS A 29 -3.51 -11.90 4.02
N GLY A 30 -2.26 -12.16 3.64
CA GLY A 30 -1.40 -13.14 4.29
C GLY A 30 -1.23 -12.88 5.79
N GLN A 31 -1.04 -11.62 6.19
CA GLN A 31 -0.95 -11.27 7.61
C GLN A 31 -2.28 -11.41 8.35
N LEU A 32 -3.37 -10.96 7.74
CA LEU A 32 -4.71 -11.09 8.32
C LEU A 32 -5.04 -12.56 8.61
N VAL A 33 -4.82 -13.44 7.63
CA VAL A 33 -5.03 -14.88 7.78
C VAL A 33 -4.15 -15.48 8.88
N ARG A 34 -2.87 -15.07 8.96
CA ARG A 34 -1.98 -15.49 10.06
C ARG A 34 -2.50 -15.04 11.42
N ALA A 35 -2.91 -13.78 11.54
CA ALA A 35 -3.43 -13.22 12.79
C ALA A 35 -4.73 -13.89 13.23
N LEU A 36 -5.64 -14.20 12.30
CA LEU A 36 -6.87 -14.93 12.57
C LEU A 36 -6.61 -16.37 13.03
N ARG A 37 -5.66 -17.08 12.38
CA ARG A 37 -5.25 -18.43 12.81
C ARG A 37 -4.65 -18.41 14.21
N LYS A 38 -3.80 -17.41 14.50
CA LYS A 38 -3.23 -17.21 15.84
C LYS A 38 -4.34 -16.97 16.87
N ARG A 39 -5.30 -16.10 16.57
CA ARG A 39 -6.49 -15.87 17.42
C ARG A 39 -7.26 -17.16 17.71
N ALA A 40 -7.45 -18.01 16.70
CA ALA A 40 -8.14 -19.29 16.86
C ALA A 40 -7.36 -20.27 17.77
N ALA A 41 -6.02 -20.29 17.67
CA ALA A 41 -5.16 -21.12 18.50
C ALA A 41 -5.05 -20.59 19.95
N ASP A 42 -5.00 -19.27 20.12
CA ASP A 42 -4.77 -18.60 21.42
C ASP A 42 -6.09 -18.27 22.16
N HIS A 43 -7.13 -19.11 21.99
CA HIS A 43 -8.44 -18.98 22.66
C HIS A 43 -9.10 -17.59 22.54
N GLY A 44 -8.97 -16.94 21.38
CA GLY A 44 -9.56 -15.63 21.10
C GLY A 44 -8.66 -14.44 21.43
N ASN A 45 -7.45 -14.66 21.97
CA ASN A 45 -6.46 -13.61 22.17
C ASN A 45 -5.74 -13.25 20.85
N GLY A 46 -5.44 -11.98 20.62
CA GLY A 46 -4.84 -11.49 19.36
C GLY A 46 -5.70 -10.45 18.65
N ILE A 47 -5.66 -10.42 17.32
CA ILE A 47 -6.40 -9.43 16.52
C ILE A 47 -7.89 -9.46 16.85
N SER A 48 -8.51 -8.31 17.11
CA SER A 48 -9.96 -8.22 17.33
C SER A 48 -10.76 -8.45 16.04
N GLN A 49 -12.04 -8.78 16.16
CA GLN A 49 -12.93 -8.91 15.00
C GLN A 49 -13.03 -7.58 14.22
N GLN A 50 -13.08 -6.45 14.93
CA GLN A 50 -13.13 -5.14 14.30
C GLN A 50 -11.85 -4.82 13.51
N GLU A 51 -10.68 -5.05 14.09
CA GLU A 51 -9.40 -4.85 13.40
C GLU A 51 -9.26 -5.78 12.19
N ALA A 52 -9.73 -7.03 12.32
CA ALA A 52 -9.74 -7.97 11.21
C ALA A 52 -10.62 -7.50 10.05
N GLN A 53 -11.83 -6.99 10.35
CA GLN A 53 -12.72 -6.42 9.32
C GLN A 53 -12.09 -5.20 8.65
N GLN A 54 -11.49 -4.30 9.42
CA GLN A 54 -10.85 -3.12 8.87
C GLN A 54 -9.65 -3.46 7.96
N LEU A 55 -8.83 -4.44 8.34
CA LEU A 55 -7.74 -4.92 7.48
C LEU A 55 -8.27 -5.55 6.19
N PHE A 56 -9.38 -6.29 6.27
CA PHE A 56 -10.02 -6.86 5.10
C PHE A 56 -10.56 -5.77 4.15
N ASP A 57 -11.21 -4.74 4.69
CA ASP A 57 -11.74 -3.63 3.88
C ASP A 57 -10.61 -2.88 3.16
N ILE A 58 -9.47 -2.67 3.84
CA ILE A 58 -8.26 -2.08 3.25
C ILE A 58 -7.71 -2.96 2.12
N GLU A 59 -7.60 -4.28 2.37
CA GLU A 59 -7.14 -5.25 1.38
C GLU A 59 -8.01 -5.22 0.11
N VAL A 60 -9.33 -5.28 0.27
CA VAL A 60 -10.29 -5.20 -0.83
C VAL A 60 -10.16 -3.87 -1.58
N GLY A 61 -10.01 -2.75 -0.87
CA GLY A 61 -9.83 -1.44 -1.48
C GLY A 61 -8.57 -1.36 -2.37
N LEU A 62 -7.45 -1.93 -1.91
CA LEU A 62 -6.21 -1.99 -2.69
C LEU A 62 -6.38 -2.82 -3.97
N ARG A 63 -7.10 -3.96 -3.89
CA ARG A 63 -7.41 -4.78 -5.08
C ARG A 63 -8.29 -4.04 -6.08
N GLN A 64 -9.31 -3.33 -5.60
CA GLN A 64 -10.17 -2.54 -6.47
C GLN A 64 -9.39 -1.45 -7.21
N GLN A 65 -8.47 -0.77 -6.51
CA GLN A 65 -7.61 0.23 -7.13
C GLN A 65 -6.63 -0.37 -8.15
N ALA A 66 -6.05 -1.54 -7.84
CA ALA A 66 -5.22 -2.27 -8.78
C ALA A 66 -6.01 -2.65 -10.06
N MET A 67 -7.23 -3.16 -9.91
CA MET A 67 -8.10 -3.49 -11.04
C MET A 67 -8.41 -2.26 -11.90
N THR A 68 -8.70 -1.11 -11.29
CA THR A 68 -8.90 0.14 -12.03
C THR A 68 -7.66 0.53 -12.83
N LEU A 69 -6.46 0.43 -12.23
CA LEU A 69 -5.22 0.74 -12.95
C LEU A 69 -4.93 -0.25 -14.08
N HIS A 70 -5.24 -1.54 -13.95
CA HIS A 70 -5.13 -2.49 -15.06
C HIS A 70 -6.07 -2.12 -16.22
N LEU A 71 -7.31 -1.71 -15.91
CA LEU A 71 -8.24 -1.23 -16.93
C LEU A 71 -7.72 0.05 -17.61
N ASP A 72 -7.19 1.01 -16.84
CA ASP A 72 -6.60 2.23 -17.37
C ASP A 72 -5.36 1.94 -18.24
N ALA A 73 -4.50 0.99 -17.84
CA ALA A 73 -3.36 0.54 -18.64
C ALA A 73 -3.81 -0.04 -19.98
N ALA A 74 -4.89 -0.82 -20.00
CA ALA A 74 -5.48 -1.35 -21.22
C ALA A 74 -6.13 -0.26 -22.09
N ILE A 75 -6.68 0.80 -21.47
CA ILE A 75 -7.47 1.83 -22.14
C ILE A 75 -6.65 3.02 -22.65
N HIS A 76 -5.51 3.40 -22.06
CA HIS A 76 -4.45 4.33 -22.52
C HIS A 76 -3.78 5.05 -21.32
N ALA A 77 -2.48 5.38 -21.42
CA ALA A 77 -1.75 6.11 -20.39
C ALA A 77 -1.77 7.63 -20.58
N ILE A 78 -2.17 8.37 -19.54
CA ILE A 78 -2.09 9.83 -19.49
C ILE A 78 -1.20 10.28 -18.31
N ALA A 79 -0.40 11.31 -18.59
CA ALA A 79 0.64 11.87 -17.74
C ALA A 79 0.13 12.63 -16.51
N GLY A 80 0.99 12.70 -15.49
CA GLY A 80 0.88 13.66 -14.39
C GLY A 80 1.10 13.02 -13.03
N LEU A 81 2.35 12.95 -12.57
CA LEU A 81 2.67 12.71 -11.16
C LEU A 81 3.89 13.57 -10.80
N GLN A 82 3.81 14.34 -9.72
CA GLN A 82 4.98 15.08 -9.22
C GLN A 82 6.00 14.16 -8.53
N VAL A 83 5.57 12.99 -8.06
CA VAL A 83 6.43 11.91 -7.54
C VAL A 83 6.74 10.96 -8.69
N SER A 84 8.00 10.52 -8.85
CA SER A 84 8.33 9.55 -9.90
C SER A 84 7.70 8.20 -9.60
N GLN A 85 7.23 7.51 -10.64
CA GLN A 85 6.67 6.17 -10.49
C GLN A 85 7.65 5.18 -9.86
N ASP A 86 8.92 5.20 -10.28
CA ASP A 86 9.96 4.36 -9.69
C ASP A 86 10.04 4.53 -8.16
N SER A 87 9.82 5.75 -7.65
CA SER A 87 9.73 6.00 -6.22
C SER A 87 8.49 5.36 -5.59
N VAL A 88 7.33 5.41 -6.26
CA VAL A 88 6.09 4.75 -5.80
C VAL A 88 6.25 3.22 -5.78
N LEU A 89 6.83 2.63 -6.82
CA LEU A 89 7.09 1.18 -6.90
C LEU A 89 8.07 0.73 -5.82
N LYS A 90 9.17 1.45 -5.62
CA LYS A 90 10.13 1.18 -4.54
C LYS A 90 9.48 1.29 -3.16
N LEU A 91 8.58 2.27 -2.98
CA LEU A 91 7.84 2.44 -1.74
C LEU A 91 6.86 1.28 -1.52
N ALA A 92 6.14 0.86 -2.56
CA ALA A 92 5.24 -0.29 -2.51
C ALA A 92 5.99 -1.58 -2.16
N GLU A 93 7.15 -1.82 -2.79
CA GLU A 93 7.98 -2.98 -2.48
C GLU A 93 8.52 -2.94 -1.04
N ALA A 94 9.00 -1.79 -0.58
CA ALA A 94 9.44 -1.62 0.80
C ALA A 94 8.28 -1.88 1.80
N ALA A 95 7.09 -1.36 1.49
CA ALA A 95 5.89 -1.60 2.28
C ALA A 95 5.52 -3.08 2.31
N ARG A 96 5.56 -3.78 1.17
CA ARG A 96 5.26 -5.22 1.08
C ARG A 96 6.17 -6.05 1.98
N ILE A 97 7.48 -5.83 1.86
CA ILE A 97 8.49 -6.50 2.69
C ILE A 97 8.24 -6.22 4.17
N LYS A 98 7.82 -5.00 4.52
CA LYS A 98 7.58 -4.60 5.91
C LYS A 98 6.29 -5.21 6.46
N ILE A 99 5.18 -5.12 5.73
CA ILE A 99 3.88 -5.73 6.08
C ILE A 99 4.06 -7.23 6.31
N ALA A 100 4.83 -7.91 5.47
CA ALA A 100 5.12 -9.34 5.63
C ALA A 100 5.84 -9.70 6.95
N LYS A 101 6.35 -8.71 7.69
CA LYS A 101 7.04 -8.89 8.98
C LYS A 101 6.32 -8.23 10.17
N LEU A 102 5.22 -7.51 9.95
CA LEU A 102 4.46 -6.87 11.02
C LEU A 102 3.47 -7.85 11.64
N ASP A 103 3.45 -7.89 12.97
CA ASP A 103 2.53 -8.73 13.74
C ASP A 103 1.47 -7.92 14.51
N LYS A 104 1.64 -6.60 14.62
CA LYS A 104 0.71 -5.72 15.34
C LYS A 104 -0.39 -5.22 14.42
N ALA A 105 -1.64 -5.51 14.77
CA ALA A 105 -2.82 -5.08 14.00
C ALA A 105 -2.88 -3.55 13.80
N ARG A 106 -2.57 -2.77 14.84
CA ARG A 106 -2.48 -1.31 14.75
C ARG A 106 -1.50 -0.83 13.68
N ASP A 107 -0.31 -1.44 13.61
CA ASP A 107 0.72 -1.02 12.65
C ASP A 107 0.29 -1.39 11.22
N LEU A 108 -0.31 -2.57 11.04
CA LEU A 108 -0.89 -3.01 9.78
C LEU A 108 -2.03 -2.10 9.31
N LEU A 109 -2.93 -1.70 10.21
CA LEU A 109 -4.04 -0.79 9.92
C LEU A 109 -3.54 0.59 9.52
N GLY A 110 -2.56 1.13 10.26
CA GLY A 110 -1.96 2.42 9.97
C GLY A 110 -1.34 2.46 8.59
N ILE A 111 -0.40 1.56 8.31
CA ILE A 111 0.28 1.53 7.02
C ILE A 111 -0.67 1.17 5.87
N GLY A 112 -1.60 0.24 6.09
CA GLY A 112 -2.58 -0.17 5.09
C GLY A 112 -3.52 0.98 4.69
N THR A 113 -3.98 1.77 5.65
CA THR A 113 -4.82 2.94 5.38
C THR A 113 -4.08 3.97 4.52
N SER A 114 -2.84 4.31 4.91
CA SER A 114 -2.04 5.29 4.17
C SER A 114 -1.68 4.81 2.75
N LEU A 115 -1.46 3.51 2.56
CA LEU A 115 -1.27 2.93 1.23
C LEU A 115 -2.55 3.01 0.38
N LEU A 116 -3.70 2.69 0.96
CA LEU A 116 -5.00 2.79 0.27
C LEU A 116 -5.32 4.24 -0.13
N GLU A 117 -5.01 5.21 0.74
CA GLU A 117 -5.17 6.64 0.45
C GLU A 117 -4.23 7.09 -0.68
N LEU A 118 -2.96 6.68 -0.65
CA LEU A 118 -2.00 6.97 -1.71
C LEU A 118 -2.48 6.42 -3.05
N ALA A 119 -2.86 5.14 -3.09
CA ALA A 119 -3.34 4.50 -4.30
C ALA A 119 -4.66 5.13 -4.82
N GLY A 120 -5.55 5.55 -3.92
CA GLY A 120 -6.76 6.30 -4.29
C GLY A 120 -6.46 7.70 -4.84
N ALA A 121 -5.43 8.36 -4.31
CA ALA A 121 -4.96 9.65 -4.84
C ALA A 121 -4.34 9.49 -6.24
N ILE A 122 -3.62 8.40 -6.49
CA ILE A 122 -3.04 8.09 -7.81
C ILE A 122 -4.14 7.82 -8.83
N VAL A 123 -5.06 6.89 -8.53
CA VAL A 123 -6.20 6.56 -9.42
C VAL A 123 -7.06 7.80 -9.68
N GLY A 124 -7.27 8.65 -8.66
CA GLY A 124 -8.05 9.88 -8.80
C GLY A 124 -7.33 11.04 -9.49
N GLY A 125 -6.07 10.88 -9.91
CA GLY A 125 -5.28 11.96 -10.53
C GLY A 125 -5.02 13.17 -9.62
N LYS A 126 -5.10 13.00 -8.29
CA LYS A 126 -5.02 14.11 -7.33
C LYS A 126 -3.57 14.41 -6.94
N LEU A 127 -2.86 15.09 -7.83
CA LEU A 127 -1.41 15.38 -7.72
C LEU A 127 -0.95 15.84 -6.34
N ASP A 128 -1.62 16.84 -5.76
CA ASP A 128 -1.24 17.40 -4.46
C ASP A 128 -1.37 16.37 -3.33
N LYS A 129 -2.39 15.51 -3.41
CA LYS A 129 -2.60 14.43 -2.45
C LYS A 129 -1.61 13.29 -2.62
N VAL A 130 -1.17 12.99 -3.85
CA VAL A 130 -0.17 11.93 -4.07
C VAL A 130 1.14 12.28 -3.39
N ALA A 131 1.59 13.54 -3.52
CA ALA A 131 2.85 13.98 -2.91
C ALA A 131 2.81 13.90 -1.38
N SER A 132 1.71 14.35 -0.75
CA SER A 132 1.57 14.31 0.71
C SER A 132 1.46 12.88 1.24
N THR A 133 0.56 12.07 0.67
CA THR A 133 0.36 10.68 1.11
C THR A 133 1.58 9.80 0.88
N PHE A 134 2.34 10.02 -0.20
CA PHE A 134 3.61 9.34 -0.43
C PHE A 134 4.62 9.64 0.69
N LYS A 135 4.71 10.91 1.10
CA LYS A 135 5.60 11.32 2.21
C LYS A 135 5.18 10.67 3.52
N ASP A 136 3.87 10.61 3.79
CA ASP A 136 3.33 10.02 5.01
C ASP A 136 3.62 8.53 5.09
N VAL A 137 3.35 7.77 4.02
CA VAL A 137 3.68 6.33 3.92
C VAL A 137 5.18 6.12 4.11
N LYS A 138 6.02 6.93 3.46
CA LYS A 138 7.48 6.83 3.62
C LYS A 138 7.91 7.07 5.07
N SER A 139 7.36 8.08 5.73
CA SER A 139 7.67 8.37 7.14
C SER A 139 7.25 7.22 8.04
N GLN A 140 6.02 6.72 7.88
CA GLN A 140 5.52 5.59 8.68
C GLN A 140 6.39 4.34 8.51
N LEU A 141 6.82 4.02 7.28
CA LEU A 141 7.73 2.89 7.07
C LEU A 141 9.09 3.08 7.75
N GLN A 142 9.62 4.32 7.78
CA GLN A 142 10.85 4.64 8.50
C GLN A 142 10.68 4.54 10.01
N ASP A 143 9.58 5.01 10.57
CA ASP A 143 9.28 4.92 11.99
C ASP A 143 9.16 3.45 12.42
N LEU A 144 8.54 2.61 11.59
CA LEU A 144 8.46 1.17 11.80
C LEU A 144 9.83 0.49 11.69
N GLN A 145 10.84 1.08 11.04
CA GLN A 145 12.23 0.56 10.99
C GLN A 145 13.03 0.88 12.26
N GLN A 146 12.64 1.91 13.02
CA GLN A 146 13.39 2.38 14.19
C GLN A 146 13.03 1.66 15.50
N VAL A 147 12.12 0.69 15.50
CA VAL A 147 11.86 -0.14 16.68
C VAL A 147 13.01 -1.14 16.87
N PRO A 148 13.89 -0.99 17.88
CA PRO A 148 14.98 -1.93 18.10
C PRO A 148 14.43 -3.33 18.46
N PRO A 149 15.19 -4.41 18.19
CA PRO A 149 14.83 -5.72 18.70
C PRO A 149 14.69 -5.64 20.21
N SER A 150 13.53 -6.04 20.73
CA SER A 150 13.32 -6.15 22.17
C SER A 150 14.37 -7.10 22.73
N SER A 151 15.32 -6.56 23.50
CA SER A 151 16.29 -7.34 24.27
C SER A 151 15.49 -8.31 25.14
N SER A 152 15.63 -9.60 24.85
CA SER A 152 15.20 -10.69 25.74
C SER A 152 16.16 -10.82 26.90
#